data_AF-A0A1G4ICN3-F1
#
_entry.id   AF-A0A1G4ICN3-F1
#
_cell.length_a   1.000
_cell.length_b   1.000
_cell.length_c   1.000
_cell.angle_alpha   90.00
_cell.angle_beta   90.00
_cell.angle_gamma   90.00
#
_symmetry.space_group_name_H-M   'P 1'
#
loop_
_entity.id
_entity.type
_entity.pdbx_description
1 polymer ?
#
loop_
_entity_poly.entity_id
_entity_poly.type
_entity_poly.pdbx_seq_one_letter_code
_entity_poly.pdbx_strand_id
1 'polypeptide(L)'
;MAPEKIATLLLLIEAAITKQTLAAIQTENAQDFSFLCGIANLKAVEPKKPSVAADSMAKLKELRQMNVKTADQNWQKQFDGKKQTLKWRAKKAEYKRDDVRKHWAGQWVNWIDDHHRAYKEDEGKKWHQKNPTPADDWAKAPNHAAINTTLYEAIQVVSDYKSAKTEATTTKPATPKQAILEALYGRGAAATAKIGTFTTPSGENRATKCAANGGKSLSSDMLCICGLEAGGASDECGISGVTISFEGSTASSIQALKDKCPKAKPPSPTPTTIMALVAAVASRLRVSGNRNTAVIHLGKIAGAGGTCSGANTECCVIYTKYFTEAENKGGESIPCVAKLV
;
A
#
# COMPACT_ATOMS: atom_id res chain seq x y z
N MET A 1 -11.13 20.40 25.57
CA MET A 1 -9.82 19.99 25.00
C MET A 1 -10.08 18.98 23.89
N ALA A 2 -9.87 19.22 22.61
CA ALA A 2 -9.41 20.43 21.91
C ALA A 2 -9.92 20.36 20.45
N PRO A 3 -10.91 21.18 20.05
CA PRO A 3 -11.24 21.44 18.64
C PRO A 3 -10.10 22.14 17.87
N GLU A 4 -9.07 22.62 18.57
CA GLU A 4 -7.88 23.27 18.02
C GLU A 4 -7.03 22.36 17.13
N LYS A 5 -7.01 21.03 17.35
CA LYS A 5 -6.18 20.12 16.54
C LYS A 5 -6.72 19.87 15.14
N ILE A 6 -8.02 20.07 14.91
CA ILE A 6 -8.63 19.93 13.58
C ILE A 6 -8.42 21.22 12.77
N ALA A 7 -8.53 22.39 13.42
CA ALA A 7 -8.24 23.68 12.79
C ALA A 7 -6.76 23.80 12.35
N THR A 8 -5.83 23.23 13.13
CA THR A 8 -4.39 23.26 12.80
C THR A 8 -4.04 22.41 11.57
N LEU A 9 -4.84 21.39 11.24
CA LEU A 9 -4.58 20.51 10.08
C LEU A 9 -5.07 21.11 8.75
N LEU A 10 -6.16 21.90 8.79
CA LEU A 10 -6.61 22.71 7.64
C LEU A 10 -5.66 23.89 7.37
N LEU A 11 -5.16 24.55 8.43
CA LEU A 11 -4.21 25.65 8.32
C LEU A 11 -2.84 25.26 7.74
N LEU A 12 -2.40 24.00 7.84
CA LEU A 12 -1.13 23.56 7.23
C LEU A 12 -1.24 23.31 5.72
N ILE A 13 -2.44 23.06 5.20
CA ILE A 13 -2.68 23.01 3.75
C ILE A 13 -2.77 24.45 3.19
N GLU A 14 -3.32 25.38 3.97
CA GLU A 14 -3.40 26.81 3.61
C GLU A 14 -2.05 27.57 3.75
N ALA A 15 -1.20 27.20 4.72
CA ALA A 15 0.08 27.89 4.94
C ALA A 15 1.14 27.58 3.86
N ALA A 16 0.95 26.54 3.06
CA ALA A 16 1.77 26.32 1.85
C ALA A 16 1.36 27.25 0.68
N ILE A 17 0.24 27.98 0.81
CA ILE A 17 -0.34 28.82 -0.25
C ILE A 17 0.03 30.30 -0.09
N THR A 18 0.57 30.74 1.05
CA THR A 18 0.69 32.18 1.40
C THR A 18 2.09 32.80 1.39
N LYS A 19 3.08 32.19 0.71
CA LYS A 19 4.38 32.86 0.47
C LYS A 19 4.75 32.90 -1.01
N GLN A 20 4.13 33.83 -1.75
CA GLN A 20 4.84 34.87 -2.51
C GLN A 20 3.88 35.71 -3.36
N THR A 21 3.51 36.86 -2.80
CA THR A 21 3.26 38.08 -3.58
C THR A 21 4.59 38.52 -4.21
N LEU A 22 4.89 38.01 -5.41
CA LEU A 22 5.82 38.60 -6.39
C LEU A 22 5.60 37.85 -7.73
N ALA A 23 5.10 38.59 -8.72
CA ALA A 23 4.77 38.20 -10.11
C ALA A 23 3.41 37.51 -10.36
N ALA A 24 2.38 38.33 -10.50
CA ALA A 24 1.01 37.96 -10.89
C ALA A 24 0.84 37.50 -12.38
N ILE A 25 1.86 36.93 -13.05
CA ILE A 25 1.76 36.46 -14.46
C ILE A 25 2.57 35.15 -14.71
N GLN A 26 2.56 34.20 -13.78
CA GLN A 26 2.87 32.77 -14.03
C GLN A 26 1.76 31.92 -13.37
N THR A 27 0.57 31.89 -13.97
CA THR A 27 0.04 30.92 -14.98
C THR A 27 -0.43 29.62 -14.33
N GLU A 28 -1.74 29.33 -14.42
CA GLU A 28 -2.49 28.22 -13.80
C GLU A 28 -1.74 26.87 -13.72
N ASN A 29 -0.93 26.57 -14.72
CA ASN A 29 -0.08 25.39 -14.81
C ASN A 29 0.96 25.27 -13.70
N ALA A 30 1.53 26.37 -13.20
CA ALA A 30 2.46 26.34 -12.08
C ALA A 30 1.78 25.87 -10.79
N GLN A 31 0.52 26.27 -10.57
CA GLN A 31 -0.26 25.84 -9.42
C GLN A 31 -0.66 24.36 -9.54
N ASP A 32 -1.09 23.93 -10.73
CA ASP A 32 -1.44 22.54 -11.00
C ASP A 32 -0.21 21.63 -10.90
N PHE A 33 0.94 22.07 -11.41
CA PHE A 33 2.21 21.35 -11.28
C PHE A 33 2.66 21.22 -9.83
N SER A 34 2.62 22.31 -9.05
CA SER A 34 2.94 22.29 -7.62
C SER A 34 2.05 21.31 -6.85
N PHE A 35 0.75 21.28 -7.16
CA PHE A 35 -0.18 20.32 -6.59
C PHE A 35 0.17 18.87 -6.95
N LEU A 36 0.43 18.58 -8.22
CA LEU A 36 0.84 17.25 -8.65
C LEU A 36 2.18 16.84 -8.01
N CYS A 37 3.11 17.78 -7.80
CA CYS A 37 4.35 17.54 -7.05
C CYS A 37 4.09 17.18 -5.59
N GLY A 38 3.11 17.80 -4.95
CA GLY A 38 2.63 17.42 -3.61
C GLY A 38 2.21 15.95 -3.55
N ILE A 39 1.45 15.49 -4.55
CA ILE A 39 1.06 14.07 -4.67
C ILE A 39 2.29 13.19 -4.93
N ALA A 40 3.19 13.60 -5.83
CA ALA A 40 4.39 12.85 -6.15
C ALA A 40 5.32 12.64 -4.94
N ASN A 41 5.33 13.58 -3.99
CA ASN A 41 6.11 13.47 -2.76
C ASN A 41 5.55 12.43 -1.77
N LEU A 42 4.28 12.05 -1.87
CA LEU A 42 3.69 11.02 -1.01
C LEU A 42 4.33 9.65 -1.22
N LYS A 43 4.94 9.39 -2.39
CA LYS A 43 5.66 8.14 -2.68
C LYS A 43 6.79 7.86 -1.68
N ALA A 44 7.37 8.92 -1.10
CA ALA A 44 8.51 8.84 -0.19
C ALA A 44 8.09 8.61 1.26
N VAL A 45 6.78 8.61 1.55
CA VAL A 45 6.28 8.49 2.91
C VAL A 45 5.89 7.04 3.19
N GLU A 46 6.44 6.48 4.26
CA GLU A 46 5.98 5.21 4.77
C GLU A 46 4.66 5.42 5.55
N PRO A 47 3.63 4.60 5.29
CA PRO A 47 2.41 4.66 6.07
C PRO A 47 2.71 4.32 7.53
N LYS A 48 2.08 5.07 8.44
CA LYS A 48 2.24 4.85 9.87
C LYS A 48 1.66 3.48 10.23
N LYS A 49 2.53 2.59 10.72
CA LYS A 49 2.10 1.29 11.23
C LYS A 49 1.47 1.46 12.61
N PRO A 50 0.33 0.81 12.90
CA PRO A 50 -0.24 0.83 14.24
C PRO A 50 0.74 0.17 15.22
N SER A 51 0.81 0.71 16.44
CA SER A 51 1.46 0.01 17.54
C SER A 51 0.54 -1.13 17.97
N VAL A 52 1.07 -2.34 17.95
CA VAL A 52 0.37 -3.56 18.35
C VAL A 52 1.21 -4.26 19.42
N ALA A 53 0.55 -4.91 20.37
CA ALA A 53 1.22 -5.63 21.44
C ALA A 53 2.23 -6.68 20.92
N ALA A 54 3.11 -7.14 21.82
CA ALA A 54 3.86 -8.36 21.56
C ALA A 54 2.88 -9.55 21.48
N ASP A 55 3.22 -10.56 20.68
CA ASP A 55 2.41 -11.78 20.65
C ASP A 55 2.65 -12.61 21.92
N SER A 56 1.69 -13.47 22.27
CA SER A 56 1.79 -14.36 23.43
C SER A 56 2.58 -15.64 23.14
N MET A 57 3.55 -15.59 22.21
CA MET A 57 4.26 -16.78 21.73
C MET A 57 5.08 -17.47 22.81
N ALA A 58 5.68 -16.71 23.74
CA ALA A 58 6.41 -17.29 24.87
C ALA A 58 5.47 -18.12 25.77
N LYS A 59 4.31 -17.56 26.13
CA LYS A 59 3.29 -18.26 26.93
C LYS A 59 2.72 -19.48 26.20
N LEU A 60 2.53 -19.38 24.88
CA LEU A 60 2.10 -20.52 24.07
C LEU A 60 3.14 -21.65 24.07
N LYS A 61 4.45 -21.33 24.05
CA LYS A 61 5.51 -22.33 24.16
C LYS A 61 5.48 -23.02 25.52
N GLU A 62 5.24 -22.29 26.61
CA GLU A 62 5.10 -22.87 27.95
C GLU A 62 3.92 -23.83 28.02
N LEU A 63 2.74 -23.44 27.51
CA LEU A 63 1.57 -24.33 27.45
C LEU A 63 1.84 -25.59 26.61
N ARG A 64 2.58 -25.47 25.49
CA ARG A 64 3.01 -26.63 24.69
C ARG A 64 3.93 -27.57 25.47
N GLN A 65 4.88 -27.02 26.22
CA GLN A 65 5.75 -27.80 27.10
C GLN A 65 4.94 -28.51 28.19
N MET A 66 4.03 -27.79 28.87
CA MET A 66 3.12 -28.38 29.85
C MET A 66 2.29 -29.53 29.26
N ASN A 67 1.76 -29.35 28.05
CA ASN A 67 0.93 -30.33 27.37
C ASN A 67 1.71 -31.61 27.07
N VAL A 68 2.92 -31.49 26.51
CA VAL A 68 3.80 -32.63 26.25
C VAL A 68 4.15 -33.38 27.55
N LYS A 69 4.47 -32.65 28.62
CA LYS A 69 4.97 -33.25 29.86
C LYS A 69 3.88 -33.96 30.67
N THR A 70 2.65 -33.48 30.56
CA THR A 70 1.47 -34.09 31.19
C THR A 70 0.82 -35.18 30.32
N ALA A 71 1.21 -35.32 29.05
CA ALA A 71 0.69 -36.35 28.17
C ALA A 71 0.97 -37.77 28.67
N ASP A 72 0.22 -38.74 28.14
CA ASP A 72 0.45 -40.16 28.35
C ASP A 72 1.89 -40.58 27.94
N GLN A 73 2.49 -41.50 28.69
CA GLN A 73 3.87 -41.92 28.44
C GLN A 73 4.04 -42.65 27.10
N ASN A 74 3.05 -43.44 26.67
CA ASN A 74 3.13 -44.12 25.37
C ASN A 74 3.01 -43.11 24.24
N TRP A 75 2.21 -42.06 24.41
CA TRP A 75 2.18 -40.93 23.47
C TRP A 75 3.53 -40.22 23.37
N GLN A 76 4.15 -39.88 24.51
CA GLN A 76 5.46 -39.21 24.53
C GLN A 76 6.56 -40.02 23.82
N LYS A 77 6.62 -41.34 24.06
CA LYS A 77 7.60 -42.26 23.45
C LYS A 77 7.56 -42.27 21.92
N GLN A 78 6.45 -41.87 21.29
CA GLN A 78 6.36 -41.77 19.83
C GLN A 78 7.32 -40.72 19.24
N PHE A 79 7.79 -39.78 20.08
CA PHE A 79 8.64 -38.66 19.67
C PHE A 79 10.07 -38.75 20.24
N ASP A 80 10.45 -39.92 20.75
CA ASP A 80 11.83 -40.20 21.16
C ASP A 80 12.74 -40.42 19.95
N GLY A 81 13.95 -39.87 20.00
CA GLY A 81 14.97 -40.03 18.98
C GLY A 81 15.45 -38.71 18.39
N LYS A 82 15.90 -38.74 17.14
CA LYS A 82 16.35 -37.54 16.40
C LYS A 82 15.18 -37.00 15.55
N LYS A 83 14.99 -35.68 15.49
CA LYS A 83 13.89 -35.07 14.72
C LYS A 83 13.80 -35.57 13.29
N GLN A 84 14.95 -35.73 12.62
CA GLN A 84 15.04 -36.13 11.21
C GLN A 84 14.56 -37.57 10.95
N THR A 85 14.55 -38.43 11.96
CA THR A 85 14.12 -39.83 11.83
C THR A 85 12.62 -40.02 12.09
N LEU A 86 11.97 -39.05 12.72
CA LEU A 86 10.55 -39.12 13.14
C LEU A 86 9.60 -38.66 12.02
N LYS A 87 9.42 -39.48 10.98
CA LYS A 87 8.58 -39.12 9.83
C LYS A 87 7.14 -39.64 9.96
N TRP A 88 6.15 -38.75 9.79
CA TRP A 88 4.72 -39.12 9.78
C TRP A 88 4.41 -40.26 8.79
N ARG A 89 5.07 -40.29 7.63
CA ARG A 89 4.88 -41.34 6.61
C ARG A 89 5.11 -42.75 7.16
N ALA A 90 6.01 -42.92 8.12
CA ALA A 90 6.28 -44.21 8.75
C ALA A 90 5.19 -44.59 9.79
N LYS A 91 4.54 -43.59 10.41
CA LYS A 91 3.53 -43.77 11.46
C LYS A 91 2.09 -43.81 10.97
N LYS A 92 1.79 -43.21 9.81
CA LYS A 92 0.41 -43.10 9.29
C LYS A 92 -0.32 -44.44 9.12
N ALA A 93 0.41 -45.55 8.91
CA ALA A 93 -0.16 -46.87 8.69
C ALA A 93 -0.80 -47.46 9.97
N GLU A 94 -0.43 -46.96 11.15
CA GLU A 94 -0.97 -47.39 12.44
C GLU A 94 -2.38 -46.84 12.70
N TYR A 95 -2.85 -45.87 11.91
CA TYR A 95 -4.11 -45.16 12.11
C TYR A 95 -5.11 -45.42 10.97
N LYS A 96 -6.25 -46.05 11.27
CA LYS A 96 -7.26 -46.44 10.26
C LYS A 96 -8.22 -45.31 9.87
N ARG A 97 -8.48 -44.36 10.77
CA ARG A 97 -9.46 -43.27 10.59
C ARG A 97 -8.87 -42.08 9.84
N ASP A 98 -9.58 -41.59 8.82
CA ASP A 98 -9.12 -40.50 7.95
C ASP A 98 -8.99 -39.16 8.66
N ASP A 99 -9.96 -38.81 9.48
CA ASP A 99 -9.97 -37.59 10.27
C ASP A 99 -8.80 -37.55 11.26
N VAL A 100 -8.55 -38.67 11.95
CA VAL A 100 -7.40 -38.84 12.84
C VAL A 100 -6.10 -38.71 12.06
N ARG A 101 -5.97 -39.39 10.91
CA ARG A 101 -4.77 -39.29 10.06
C ARG A 101 -4.51 -37.86 9.60
N LYS A 102 -5.54 -37.13 9.17
CA LYS A 102 -5.42 -35.74 8.71
C LYS A 102 -5.01 -34.81 9.86
N HIS A 103 -5.65 -34.95 11.02
CA HIS A 103 -5.30 -34.16 12.21
C HIS A 103 -3.85 -34.41 12.64
N TRP A 104 -3.45 -35.67 12.78
CA TRP A 104 -2.09 -36.05 13.17
C TRP A 104 -1.06 -35.58 12.15
N ALA A 105 -1.34 -35.74 10.85
CA ALA A 105 -0.44 -35.24 9.80
C ALA A 105 -0.14 -33.74 9.96
N GLY A 106 -1.15 -32.93 10.28
CA GLY A 106 -1.01 -31.50 10.47
C GLY A 106 -0.26 -31.08 11.74
N GLN A 107 -0.25 -31.92 12.78
CA GLN A 107 0.37 -31.61 14.08
C GLN A 107 1.69 -32.34 14.33
N TRP A 108 2.00 -33.38 13.56
CA TRP A 108 3.13 -34.29 13.81
C TRP A 108 4.46 -33.58 14.03
N VAL A 109 4.81 -32.66 13.13
CA VAL A 109 6.08 -31.89 13.21
C VAL A 109 6.09 -30.99 14.44
N ASN A 110 4.96 -30.34 14.76
CA ASN A 110 4.85 -29.51 15.96
C ASN A 110 5.04 -30.33 17.23
N TRP A 111 4.45 -31.53 17.31
CA TRP A 111 4.63 -32.41 18.47
C TRP A 111 6.06 -32.91 18.62
N ILE A 112 6.76 -33.21 17.52
CA ILE A 112 8.21 -33.53 17.58
C ILE A 112 9.00 -32.34 18.13
N ASP A 113 8.72 -31.13 17.64
CA ASP A 113 9.41 -29.92 18.08
C ASP A 113 9.13 -29.61 19.54
N ASP A 114 7.88 -29.72 19.97
CA ASP A 114 7.46 -29.50 21.36
C ASP A 114 8.07 -30.56 22.29
N HIS A 115 8.12 -31.82 21.86
CA HIS A 115 8.75 -32.91 22.61
C HIS A 115 10.25 -32.67 22.80
N HIS A 116 10.96 -32.37 21.72
CA HIS A 116 12.39 -32.07 21.77
C HIS A 116 12.69 -30.82 22.60
N ARG A 117 11.87 -29.77 22.48
CA ARG A 117 11.99 -28.58 23.31
C ARG A 117 11.85 -28.92 24.78
N ALA A 118 10.85 -29.72 25.15
CA ALA A 118 10.57 -30.07 26.54
C ALA A 118 11.62 -31.00 27.17
N TYR A 119 12.26 -31.88 26.38
CA TYR A 119 13.11 -32.95 26.92
C TYR A 119 14.58 -32.92 26.48
N LYS A 120 14.90 -32.38 25.31
CA LYS A 120 16.24 -32.44 24.72
C LYS A 120 16.97 -31.09 24.78
N GLU A 121 16.25 -29.99 24.64
CA GLU A 121 16.80 -28.62 24.70
C GLU A 121 16.98 -28.16 26.16
N ASP A 122 18.08 -27.43 26.44
CA ASP A 122 18.45 -27.06 27.82
C ASP A 122 17.48 -26.07 28.46
N GLU A 123 16.89 -25.17 27.68
CA GLU A 123 15.87 -24.25 28.19
C GLU A 123 14.63 -24.99 28.70
N GLY A 124 14.15 -26.00 27.97
CA GLY A 124 13.01 -26.79 28.41
C GLY A 124 13.32 -27.66 29.62
N LYS A 125 14.54 -28.20 29.71
CA LYS A 125 15.00 -28.90 30.92
C LYS A 125 15.02 -27.98 32.15
N LYS A 126 15.57 -26.77 32.01
CA LYS A 126 15.60 -25.76 33.09
C LYS A 126 14.19 -25.31 33.49
N TRP A 127 13.31 -25.10 32.50
CA TRP A 127 11.93 -24.74 32.75
C TRP A 127 11.22 -25.84 33.56
N HIS A 128 11.44 -27.10 33.21
CA HIS A 128 10.85 -28.24 33.91
C HIS A 128 11.34 -28.38 35.36
N GLN A 129 12.60 -28.11 35.64
CA GLN A 129 13.11 -28.08 37.02
C GLN A 129 12.36 -27.07 37.90
N LYS A 130 11.89 -25.97 37.30
CA LYS A 130 11.10 -24.94 37.97
C LYS A 130 9.59 -25.21 37.94
N ASN A 131 9.14 -26.13 37.09
CA ASN A 131 7.74 -26.48 36.85
C ASN A 131 7.61 -28.01 36.78
N PRO A 132 7.74 -28.72 37.93
CA PRO A 132 7.69 -30.17 37.95
C PRO A 132 6.31 -30.68 37.55
N THR A 133 6.28 -31.77 36.80
CA THR A 133 5.02 -32.47 36.48
C THR A 133 4.51 -33.14 37.76
N PRO A 134 3.20 -33.18 38.00
CA PRO A 134 2.63 -34.00 39.08
C PRO A 134 3.16 -35.44 39.00
N ALA A 135 3.64 -35.97 40.13
CA ALA A 135 4.19 -37.32 40.21
C ALA A 135 3.10 -38.40 40.12
N ASP A 136 1.90 -38.09 40.59
CA ASP A 136 0.79 -39.04 40.64
C ASP A 136 -0.03 -39.03 39.35
N ASP A 137 -0.30 -40.23 38.82
CA ASP A 137 -1.07 -40.40 37.58
C ASP A 137 -2.52 -39.89 37.69
N TRP A 138 -3.13 -39.97 38.88
CA TRP A 138 -4.51 -39.50 39.13
C TRP A 138 -4.64 -37.98 38.97
N ALA A 139 -3.58 -37.22 39.28
CA ALA A 139 -3.53 -35.78 39.10
C ALA A 139 -3.04 -35.39 37.70
N LYS A 140 -2.31 -36.28 37.02
CA LYS A 140 -1.70 -35.98 35.71
C LYS A 140 -2.73 -35.94 34.58
N ALA A 141 -3.65 -36.90 34.51
CA ALA A 141 -4.62 -36.99 33.41
C ALA A 141 -5.65 -35.84 33.39
N PRO A 142 -6.28 -35.44 34.51
CA PRO A 142 -7.18 -34.28 34.53
C PRO A 142 -6.47 -32.97 34.20
N ASN A 143 -5.24 -32.79 34.71
CA ASN A 143 -4.41 -31.62 34.37
C ASN A 143 -4.04 -31.60 32.90
N HIS A 144 -3.68 -32.75 32.31
CA HIS A 144 -3.42 -32.85 30.88
C HIS A 144 -4.63 -32.42 30.05
N ALA A 145 -5.84 -32.89 30.40
CA ALA A 145 -7.06 -32.51 29.70
C ALA A 145 -7.29 -30.98 29.76
N ALA A 146 -7.15 -30.37 30.93
CA ALA A 146 -7.31 -28.92 31.08
C ALA A 146 -6.24 -28.12 30.29
N ILE A 147 -4.98 -28.55 30.34
CA ILE A 147 -3.87 -27.95 29.59
C ILE A 147 -4.11 -28.09 28.09
N ASN A 148 -4.54 -29.26 27.62
CA ASN A 148 -4.75 -29.55 26.21
C ASN A 148 -5.88 -28.67 25.63
N THR A 149 -7.01 -28.57 26.34
CA THR A 149 -8.12 -27.69 25.96
C THR A 149 -7.67 -26.23 25.89
N THR A 150 -6.99 -25.75 26.94
CA THR A 150 -6.46 -24.38 26.99
C THR A 150 -5.44 -24.12 25.86
N LEU A 151 -4.58 -25.10 25.57
CA LEU A 151 -3.60 -25.00 24.50
C LEU A 151 -4.29 -24.92 23.14
N TYR A 152 -5.34 -25.72 22.90
CA TYR A 152 -6.09 -25.69 21.65
C TYR A 152 -6.66 -24.29 21.39
N GLU A 153 -7.31 -23.69 22.38
CA GLU A 153 -7.86 -22.32 22.30
C GLU A 153 -6.74 -21.28 22.11
N ALA A 154 -5.66 -21.39 22.89
CA ALA A 154 -4.52 -20.47 22.81
C ALA A 154 -3.83 -20.51 21.43
N ILE A 155 -3.78 -21.68 20.78
CA ILE A 155 -3.25 -21.80 19.40
C ILE A 155 -4.10 -20.98 18.44
N GLN A 156 -5.44 -21.06 18.53
CA GLN A 156 -6.35 -20.31 17.66
C GLN A 156 -6.18 -18.80 17.89
N VAL A 157 -6.26 -18.35 19.14
CA VAL A 157 -6.15 -16.93 19.49
C VAL A 157 -4.80 -16.33 19.04
N VAL A 158 -3.70 -17.05 19.24
CA VAL A 158 -2.37 -16.58 18.80
C VAL A 158 -2.26 -16.57 17.26
N SER A 159 -2.87 -17.53 16.58
CA SER A 159 -2.93 -17.56 15.12
C SER A 159 -3.70 -16.37 14.56
N ASP A 160 -4.91 -16.13 15.07
CA ASP A 160 -5.77 -15.02 14.67
C ASP A 160 -5.11 -13.68 14.95
N TYR A 161 -4.49 -13.54 16.13
CA TYR A 161 -3.72 -12.36 16.49
C TYR A 161 -2.58 -12.10 15.52
N LYS A 162 -1.80 -13.12 15.14
CA LYS A 162 -0.72 -12.99 14.15
C LYS A 162 -1.24 -12.58 12.78
N SER A 163 -2.36 -13.15 12.36
CA SER A 163 -3.02 -12.80 11.11
C SER A 163 -3.43 -11.33 11.12
N ALA A 164 -4.19 -10.91 12.13
CA ALA A 164 -4.65 -9.53 12.31
C ALA A 164 -3.48 -8.54 12.45
N LYS A 165 -2.42 -8.91 13.17
CA LYS A 165 -1.19 -8.12 13.29
C LYS A 165 -0.51 -7.93 11.94
N THR A 166 -0.38 -9.00 11.15
CA THR A 166 0.21 -8.94 9.80
C THR A 166 -0.64 -8.08 8.87
N GLU A 167 -1.96 -8.28 8.91
CA GLU A 167 -2.92 -7.49 8.14
C GLU A 167 -2.81 -6.00 8.48
N ALA A 168 -2.77 -5.65 9.77
CA ALA A 168 -2.73 -4.26 10.24
C ALA A 168 -1.37 -3.57 10.02
N THR A 169 -0.25 -4.30 10.11
CA THR A 169 1.10 -3.71 10.08
C THR A 169 1.81 -3.81 8.72
N THR A 170 1.32 -4.68 7.84
CA THR A 170 1.94 -4.94 6.53
C THR A 170 0.92 -4.79 5.40
N THR A 171 -0.16 -5.57 5.40
CA THR A 171 -1.09 -5.63 4.26
C THR A 171 -1.86 -4.33 4.06
N LYS A 172 -2.56 -3.84 5.10
CA LYS A 172 -3.36 -2.60 5.04
C LYS A 172 -2.53 -1.35 4.74
N PRO A 173 -1.34 -1.15 5.36
CA PRO A 173 -0.46 -0.04 5.00
C PRO A 173 0.05 -0.08 3.54
N ALA A 174 0.22 -1.26 2.94
CA ALA A 174 0.74 -1.37 1.57
C ALA A 174 -0.25 -0.87 0.51
N THR A 175 -1.57 -1.03 0.73
CA THR A 175 -2.61 -0.67 -0.24
C THR A 175 -2.61 0.83 -0.60
N PRO A 176 -2.65 1.77 0.38
CA PRO A 176 -2.49 3.21 0.12
C PRO A 176 -1.24 3.57 -0.69
N LYS A 177 -0.10 2.95 -0.36
CA LYS A 177 1.17 3.23 -1.04
C LYS A 177 1.12 2.75 -2.49
N GLN A 178 0.58 1.56 -2.72
CA GLN A 178 0.40 0.99 -4.05
C GLN A 178 -0.56 1.84 -4.89
N ALA A 179 -1.70 2.27 -4.32
CA ALA A 179 -2.65 3.19 -4.94
C ALA A 179 -1.98 4.49 -5.43
N ILE A 180 -1.19 5.13 -4.56
CA ILE A 180 -0.45 6.36 -4.90
C ILE A 180 0.57 6.09 -6.01
N LEU A 181 1.29 4.96 -5.97
CA LEU A 181 2.26 4.60 -7.01
C LEU A 181 1.59 4.35 -8.36
N GLU A 182 0.45 3.66 -8.37
CA GLU A 182 -0.32 3.43 -9.60
C GLU A 182 -0.95 4.71 -10.15
N ALA A 183 -1.41 5.62 -9.29
CA ALA A 183 -1.87 6.94 -9.72
C ALA A 183 -0.73 7.74 -10.37
N LEU A 184 0.46 7.72 -9.77
CA LEU A 184 1.63 8.46 -10.25
C LEU A 184 2.23 7.88 -11.52
N TYR A 185 2.31 6.55 -11.64
CA TYR A 185 3.10 5.88 -12.67
C TYR A 185 2.30 4.96 -13.59
N GLY A 186 0.99 4.84 -13.37
CA GLY A 186 0.09 3.98 -14.12
C GLY A 186 -0.13 2.60 -13.48
N ARG A 187 -1.14 1.88 -13.99
CA ARG A 187 -1.56 0.55 -13.50
C ARG A 187 -0.38 -0.44 -13.44
N GLY A 188 -0.25 -1.13 -12.31
CA GLY A 188 0.78 -2.15 -12.10
C GLY A 188 2.15 -1.60 -11.68
N ALA A 189 2.27 -0.30 -11.42
CA ALA A 189 3.50 0.29 -10.89
C ALA A 189 3.83 -0.27 -9.51
N ALA A 190 5.02 -0.86 -9.34
CA ALA A 190 5.52 -1.33 -8.05
C ALA A 190 6.28 -0.25 -7.26
N ALA A 191 6.70 -0.53 -6.03
CA ALA A 191 7.55 0.37 -5.23
C ALA A 191 8.89 0.72 -5.90
N THR A 192 9.37 -0.15 -6.80
CA THR A 192 10.57 0.06 -7.62
C THR A 192 10.25 0.68 -8.98
N ALA A 193 8.99 1.05 -9.25
CA ALA A 193 8.55 1.54 -10.54
C ALA A 193 9.40 2.73 -10.98
N LYS A 194 10.10 2.50 -12.10
CA LYS A 194 10.68 3.56 -12.91
C LYS A 194 9.61 4.08 -13.85
N ILE A 195 9.76 5.31 -14.30
CA ILE A 195 8.94 5.86 -15.38
C ILE A 195 9.14 4.97 -16.60
N GLY A 196 8.04 4.50 -17.19
CA GLY A 196 8.07 3.57 -18.32
C GLY A 196 6.72 3.49 -19.03
N THR A 197 6.45 2.38 -19.72
CA THR A 197 5.29 2.21 -20.62
C THR A 197 3.93 2.46 -19.95
N PHE A 198 3.81 2.17 -18.65
CA PHE A 198 2.59 2.41 -17.87
C PHE A 198 2.39 3.89 -17.54
N THR A 199 3.47 4.66 -17.46
CA THR A 199 3.45 6.09 -17.13
C THR A 199 3.20 6.93 -18.37
N THR A 200 3.81 6.57 -19.50
CA THR A 200 3.76 7.38 -20.72
C THR A 200 2.47 7.14 -21.52
N PRO A 201 1.66 8.16 -21.82
CA PRO A 201 0.50 8.02 -22.70
C PRO A 201 0.91 7.62 -24.11
N SER A 202 0.06 6.80 -24.74
CA SER A 202 0.25 6.35 -26.12
C SER A 202 0.05 7.50 -27.10
N GLY A 203 0.63 7.37 -28.30
CA GLY A 203 0.55 8.37 -29.36
C GLY A 203 1.90 8.99 -29.70
N GLU A 204 1.95 9.66 -30.83
CA GLU A 204 3.19 10.19 -31.44
C GLU A 204 3.42 11.68 -31.15
N ASN A 205 2.36 12.39 -30.77
CA ASN A 205 2.41 13.83 -30.54
C ASN A 205 1.67 14.24 -29.25
N ARG A 206 1.84 15.52 -28.88
CA ARG A 206 1.24 16.11 -27.68
C ARG A 206 -0.28 16.00 -27.66
N ALA A 207 -0.96 16.35 -28.75
CA ALA A 207 -2.43 16.29 -28.81
C ALA A 207 -2.95 14.87 -28.54
N THR A 208 -2.36 13.84 -29.15
CA THR A 208 -2.74 12.46 -28.86
C THR A 208 -2.43 12.05 -27.42
N LYS A 209 -1.28 12.45 -26.88
CA LYS A 209 -0.86 12.08 -25.52
C LYS A 209 -1.68 12.79 -24.43
N CYS A 210 -1.99 14.07 -24.61
CA CYS A 210 -2.54 14.96 -23.59
C CYS A 210 -4.05 15.22 -23.74
N ALA A 211 -4.58 15.20 -24.97
CA ALA A 211 -6.01 15.34 -25.20
C ALA A 211 -6.71 13.98 -25.30
N ALA A 212 -6.26 13.12 -26.23
CA ALA A 212 -6.93 11.83 -26.45
C ALA A 212 -6.61 10.80 -25.37
N ASN A 213 -5.40 10.80 -24.80
CA ASN A 213 -4.91 9.82 -23.83
C ASN A 213 -4.54 10.41 -22.45
N GLY A 214 -5.05 11.60 -22.14
CA GLY A 214 -4.88 12.25 -20.84
C GLY A 214 -5.35 11.39 -19.67
N GLY A 215 -4.70 11.53 -18.49
CA GLY A 215 -5.11 10.82 -17.28
C GLY A 215 -4.58 9.41 -17.12
N LYS A 216 -3.66 8.97 -17.98
CA LYS A 216 -3.01 7.65 -17.84
C LYS A 216 -2.21 7.56 -16.53
N SER A 217 -1.54 8.64 -16.14
CA SER A 217 -0.81 8.77 -14.87
C SER A 217 -0.67 10.25 -14.50
N LEU A 218 -0.58 10.57 -13.21
CA LEU A 218 -0.35 11.94 -12.79
C LEU A 218 1.01 12.47 -13.24
N SER A 219 2.02 11.61 -13.38
CA SER A 219 3.34 12.01 -13.89
C SER A 219 3.31 12.36 -15.38
N SER A 220 2.46 11.70 -16.17
CA SER A 220 2.23 12.14 -17.57
C SER A 220 1.38 13.39 -17.65
N ASP A 221 0.47 13.60 -16.71
CA ASP A 221 -0.32 14.82 -16.69
C ASP A 221 0.58 16.04 -16.38
N MET A 222 1.61 15.89 -15.54
CA MET A 222 2.69 16.89 -15.37
C MET A 222 3.37 17.24 -16.70
N LEU A 223 3.69 16.24 -17.53
CA LEU A 223 4.28 16.47 -18.86
C LEU A 223 3.39 17.36 -19.72
N CYS A 224 2.10 17.08 -19.71
CA CYS A 224 1.12 17.78 -20.52
C CYS A 224 0.89 19.21 -20.06
N ILE A 225 0.75 19.47 -18.76
CA ILE A 225 0.55 20.84 -18.26
C ILE A 225 1.82 21.71 -18.34
N CYS A 226 2.98 21.11 -18.58
CA CYS A 226 4.25 21.84 -18.66
C CYS A 226 4.85 21.92 -20.06
N GLY A 227 4.48 21.05 -21.00
CA GLY A 227 5.13 20.96 -22.31
C GLY A 227 4.44 21.76 -23.40
N LEU A 228 5.21 22.47 -24.23
CA LEU A 228 4.77 23.17 -25.45
C LEU A 228 4.67 22.21 -26.64
N GLU A 229 3.94 22.62 -27.69
CA GLU A 229 3.65 21.80 -28.87
C GLU A 229 4.90 21.28 -29.60
N ALA A 230 5.84 22.19 -29.93
CA ALA A 230 7.06 21.85 -30.68
C ALA A 230 8.08 21.03 -29.87
N GLY A 231 7.76 20.71 -28.60
CA GLY A 231 8.75 20.31 -27.63
C GLY A 231 9.78 21.42 -27.38
N GLY A 232 10.78 21.14 -26.54
CA GLY A 232 11.83 22.09 -26.20
C GLY A 232 11.75 22.59 -24.75
N ALA A 233 12.52 23.64 -24.47
CA ALA A 233 12.49 24.30 -23.16
C ALA A 233 11.13 24.93 -22.91
N SER A 234 10.58 24.72 -21.71
CA SER A 234 9.31 25.32 -21.32
C SER A 234 9.38 25.84 -19.89
N ASP A 235 8.77 27.00 -19.66
CA ASP A 235 8.58 27.65 -18.36
C ASP A 235 7.10 27.75 -17.96
N GLU A 236 6.20 27.08 -18.70
CA GLU A 236 4.75 27.13 -18.49
C GLU A 236 4.31 26.74 -17.07
N CYS A 237 5.06 25.83 -16.43
CA CYS A 237 4.85 25.39 -15.05
C CYS A 237 5.61 26.22 -14.01
N GLY A 238 6.13 27.39 -14.36
CA GLY A 238 6.92 28.24 -13.45
C GLY A 238 8.26 27.62 -13.06
N ILE A 239 8.78 26.70 -13.88
CA ILE A 239 10.06 26.01 -13.68
C ILE A 239 10.96 26.22 -14.89
N SER A 240 12.24 26.47 -14.66
CA SER A 240 13.21 26.67 -15.74
C SER A 240 14.14 25.47 -15.94
N GLY A 241 14.72 25.37 -17.13
CA GLY A 241 15.75 24.38 -17.46
C GLY A 241 15.24 22.96 -17.60
N VAL A 242 14.00 22.77 -18.04
CA VAL A 242 13.45 21.47 -18.43
C VAL A 242 13.09 21.49 -19.90
N THR A 243 13.68 20.58 -20.66
CA THR A 243 13.33 20.32 -22.06
C THR A 243 12.32 19.17 -22.12
N ILE A 244 11.15 19.44 -22.69
CA ILE A 244 10.06 18.47 -22.81
C ILE A 244 9.97 18.01 -24.25
N SER A 245 10.02 16.70 -24.48
CA SER A 245 9.74 16.10 -25.78
C SER A 245 8.48 15.25 -25.72
N PHE A 246 7.68 15.32 -26.77
CA PHE A 246 6.54 14.43 -26.99
C PHE A 246 6.84 13.34 -28.03
N GLU A 247 8.01 13.40 -28.67
CA GLU A 247 8.47 12.39 -29.61
C GLU A 247 9.04 11.17 -28.86
N GLY A 248 8.64 9.98 -29.30
CA GLY A 248 9.11 8.72 -28.72
C GLY A 248 8.76 8.57 -27.22
N SER A 249 9.75 8.12 -26.44
CA SER A 249 9.57 7.91 -25.00
C SER A 249 9.67 9.22 -24.22
N THR A 250 8.61 9.56 -23.50
CA THR A 250 8.54 10.79 -22.68
C THR A 250 9.12 10.59 -21.28
N ALA A 251 9.76 9.44 -21.00
CA ALA A 251 10.19 9.05 -19.68
C ALA A 251 11.24 10.00 -19.07
N SER A 252 12.20 10.46 -19.88
CA SER A 252 13.23 11.41 -19.45
C SER A 252 12.66 12.78 -19.11
N SER A 253 11.74 13.31 -19.93
CA SER A 253 11.06 14.58 -19.64
C SER A 253 10.19 14.49 -18.38
N ILE A 254 9.47 13.39 -18.18
CA ILE A 254 8.72 13.17 -16.94
C ILE A 254 9.67 13.12 -15.73
N GLN A 255 10.83 12.48 -15.86
CA GLN A 255 11.81 12.41 -14.78
C GLN A 255 12.37 13.81 -14.46
N ALA A 256 12.76 14.57 -15.47
CA ALA A 256 13.27 15.93 -15.32
C ALA A 256 12.24 16.86 -14.65
N LEU A 257 10.96 16.75 -15.01
CA LEU A 257 9.88 17.47 -14.33
C LEU A 257 9.77 17.09 -12.86
N LYS A 258 9.76 15.80 -12.54
CA LYS A 258 9.69 15.33 -11.15
C LYS A 258 10.91 15.77 -10.33
N ASP A 259 12.08 15.90 -10.95
CA ASP A 259 13.29 16.39 -10.27
C ASP A 259 13.21 17.90 -9.93
N LYS A 260 12.30 18.64 -10.59
CA LYS A 260 11.95 20.03 -10.22
C LYS A 260 10.90 20.12 -9.11
N CYS A 261 10.26 19.02 -8.72
CA CYS A 261 9.34 19.06 -7.60
C CYS A 261 10.08 19.44 -6.31
N PRO A 262 9.54 20.36 -5.50
CA PRO A 262 10.11 20.68 -4.20
C PRO A 262 10.23 19.42 -3.34
N LYS A 263 11.39 19.24 -2.71
CA LYS A 263 11.61 18.13 -1.77
C LYS A 263 10.88 18.42 -0.46
N ALA A 264 9.61 18.08 -0.41
CA ALA A 264 8.81 18.11 0.82
C ALA A 264 8.63 16.69 1.35
N LYS A 265 8.59 16.55 2.68
CA LYS A 265 8.20 15.30 3.34
C LYS A 265 6.77 15.45 3.86
N PRO A 266 5.75 15.07 3.07
CA PRO A 266 4.37 15.16 3.54
C PRO A 266 4.13 14.21 4.72
N PRO A 267 3.08 14.46 5.52
CA PRO A 267 2.65 13.52 6.55
C PRO A 267 2.26 12.17 5.94
N SER A 268 2.32 11.10 6.74
CA SER A 268 1.88 9.78 6.30
C SER A 268 0.43 9.80 5.85
N PRO A 269 0.13 9.33 4.61
CA PRO A 269 -1.22 9.32 4.12
C PRO A 269 -2.08 8.37 4.97
N THR A 270 -3.23 8.86 5.41
CA THR A 270 -4.33 8.09 5.97
C THR A 270 -5.41 7.88 4.90
N PRO A 271 -6.35 6.93 5.08
CA PRO A 271 -7.50 6.79 4.18
C PRO A 271 -8.24 8.11 3.96
N THR A 272 -8.47 8.88 5.03
CA THR A 272 -9.10 10.21 4.96
C THR A 272 -8.32 11.18 4.08
N THR A 273 -6.99 11.23 4.21
CA THR A 273 -6.17 12.13 3.38
C THR A 273 -6.17 11.71 1.91
N ILE A 274 -6.30 10.42 1.59
CA ILE A 274 -6.37 9.95 0.20
C ILE A 274 -7.71 10.35 -0.43
N MET A 275 -8.82 10.18 0.28
CA MET A 275 -10.11 10.70 -0.19
C MET A 275 -10.08 12.22 -0.38
N ALA A 276 -9.42 12.94 0.53
CA ALA A 276 -9.22 14.39 0.37
C ALA A 276 -8.37 14.72 -0.87
N LEU A 277 -7.38 13.89 -1.22
CA LEU A 277 -6.60 14.06 -2.46
C LEU A 277 -7.46 13.84 -3.70
N VAL A 278 -8.35 12.83 -3.71
CA VAL A 278 -9.30 12.60 -4.82
C VAL A 278 -10.19 13.83 -5.02
N ALA A 279 -10.78 14.34 -3.93
CA ALA A 279 -11.58 15.56 -3.96
C ALA A 279 -10.78 16.79 -4.42
N ALA A 280 -9.52 16.90 -3.99
CA ALA A 280 -8.64 17.99 -4.40
C ALA A 280 -8.29 17.91 -5.89
N VAL A 281 -8.05 16.71 -6.45
CA VAL A 281 -7.87 16.53 -7.90
C VAL A 281 -9.13 16.96 -8.64
N ALA A 282 -10.30 16.50 -8.20
CA ALA A 282 -11.58 16.88 -8.80
C ALA A 282 -11.82 18.40 -8.78
N SER A 283 -11.49 19.07 -7.66
CA SER A 283 -11.64 20.52 -7.52
C SER A 283 -10.75 21.36 -8.45
N ARG A 284 -9.67 20.77 -8.97
CA ARG A 284 -8.76 21.43 -9.92
C ARG A 284 -9.16 21.22 -11.37
N LEU A 285 -10.09 20.31 -11.65
CA LEU A 285 -10.63 20.15 -12.98
C LEU A 285 -11.44 21.39 -13.34
N ARG A 286 -11.15 21.97 -14.50
CA ARG A 286 -11.82 23.14 -15.05
C ARG A 286 -12.71 22.71 -16.20
N VAL A 287 -13.79 23.46 -16.41
CA VAL A 287 -14.65 23.33 -17.59
C VAL A 287 -14.48 24.59 -18.42
N SER A 288 -14.07 24.42 -19.67
CA SER A 288 -13.98 25.50 -20.65
C SER A 288 -14.89 25.21 -21.83
N GLY A 289 -15.35 26.24 -22.55
CA GLY A 289 -16.31 26.08 -23.63
C GLY A 289 -17.74 26.44 -23.25
N ASN A 290 -18.64 26.26 -24.21
CA ASN A 290 -20.09 26.40 -24.00
C ASN A 290 -20.75 25.02 -23.89
N ARG A 291 -22.07 24.98 -23.74
CA ARG A 291 -22.85 23.74 -23.59
C ARG A 291 -22.55 22.66 -24.64
N ASN A 292 -22.18 23.06 -25.87
CA ASN A 292 -21.95 22.13 -26.99
C ASN A 292 -20.46 21.82 -27.21
N THR A 293 -19.57 22.52 -26.52
CA THR A 293 -18.10 22.44 -26.71
C THR A 293 -17.36 22.31 -25.37
N ALA A 294 -18.07 21.87 -24.33
CA ALA A 294 -17.52 21.78 -22.98
C ALA A 294 -16.35 20.79 -22.95
N VAL A 295 -15.19 21.29 -22.55
CA VAL A 295 -13.97 20.52 -22.34
C VAL A 295 -13.68 20.51 -20.85
N ILE A 296 -13.49 19.32 -20.28
CA ILE A 296 -13.05 19.15 -18.90
C ILE A 296 -11.55 18.92 -18.92
N HIS A 297 -10.78 19.74 -18.21
CA HIS A 297 -9.33 19.75 -18.31
C HIS A 297 -8.61 20.09 -17.00
N LEU A 298 -7.33 19.76 -16.94
CA LEU A 298 -6.36 20.31 -15.98
C LEU A 298 -5.33 21.13 -16.75
N GLY A 299 -4.84 22.21 -16.14
CA GLY A 299 -3.93 23.15 -16.78
C GLY A 299 -4.63 24.16 -17.69
N LYS A 300 -3.83 24.97 -18.38
CA LYS A 300 -4.23 26.14 -19.15
C LYS A 300 -4.69 25.76 -20.55
N ILE A 301 -5.84 26.29 -20.95
CA ILE A 301 -6.44 26.12 -22.28
C ILE A 301 -6.78 27.48 -22.87
N ALA A 302 -6.79 27.63 -24.21
CA ALA A 302 -7.16 28.89 -24.84
C ALA A 302 -8.66 28.87 -25.22
N GLY A 303 -9.46 29.64 -24.47
CA GLY A 303 -10.85 29.92 -24.83
C GLY A 303 -11.79 28.71 -24.86
N ALA A 304 -12.91 28.88 -25.58
CA ALA A 304 -13.96 27.87 -25.69
C ALA A 304 -13.56 26.77 -26.69
N GLY A 305 -13.42 25.52 -26.22
CA GLY A 305 -13.14 24.37 -27.08
C GLY A 305 -11.67 24.14 -27.43
N GLY A 306 -10.74 24.63 -26.61
CA GLY A 306 -9.32 24.39 -26.84
C GLY A 306 -8.96 22.91 -26.87
N THR A 307 -7.80 22.62 -27.47
CA THR A 307 -7.47 21.25 -27.90
C THR A 307 -6.36 20.61 -27.08
N CYS A 308 -5.78 21.36 -26.13
CA CYS A 308 -4.50 21.01 -25.54
C CYS A 308 -3.50 20.65 -26.65
N SER A 309 -3.33 21.57 -27.59
CA SER A 309 -2.33 21.48 -28.67
C SER A 309 -0.93 21.82 -28.16
N GLY A 310 -0.82 22.78 -27.24
CA GLY A 310 0.43 23.33 -26.72
C GLY A 310 0.87 24.58 -27.50
N ALA A 311 0.18 24.88 -28.61
CA ALA A 311 0.23 26.17 -29.28
C ALA A 311 -0.34 27.24 -28.36
N ASN A 312 0.10 28.49 -28.51
CA ASN A 312 -0.42 29.64 -27.75
C ASN A 312 -0.50 29.38 -26.24
N THR A 313 0.42 28.58 -25.68
CA THR A 313 0.48 28.21 -24.26
C THR A 313 -0.70 27.35 -23.77
N GLU A 314 -1.37 26.59 -24.66
CA GLU A 314 -2.41 25.59 -24.32
C GLU A 314 -1.81 24.33 -23.67
N CYS A 315 -1.16 24.53 -22.54
CA CYS A 315 -0.51 23.48 -21.77
C CYS A 315 -1.50 22.85 -20.79
N CYS A 316 -2.32 21.93 -21.29
CA CYS A 316 -3.35 21.22 -20.52
C CYS A 316 -3.44 19.71 -20.81
N VAL A 317 -4.29 19.03 -20.04
CA VAL A 317 -4.74 17.64 -20.22
C VAL A 317 -6.27 17.63 -20.36
N ILE A 318 -6.83 16.90 -21.33
CA ILE A 318 -8.29 16.75 -21.50
C ILE A 318 -8.79 15.46 -20.86
N TYR A 319 -9.88 15.56 -20.10
CA TYR A 319 -10.57 14.47 -19.43
C TYR A 319 -12.02 14.27 -19.87
N THR A 320 -12.54 15.08 -20.81
CA THR A 320 -13.98 15.08 -21.20
C THR A 320 -14.56 13.69 -21.46
N LYS A 321 -13.80 12.77 -22.06
CA LYS A 321 -14.25 11.40 -22.35
C LYS A 321 -14.69 10.60 -21.11
N TYR A 322 -14.19 10.96 -19.94
CA TYR A 322 -14.50 10.32 -18.65
C TYR A 322 -15.81 10.84 -18.02
N PHE A 323 -16.44 11.85 -18.61
CA PHE A 323 -17.66 12.50 -18.10
C PHE A 323 -18.86 12.34 -19.05
N THR A 324 -18.80 11.39 -19.97
CA THR A 324 -19.93 11.09 -20.86
C THR A 324 -20.99 10.27 -20.13
N GLU A 325 -22.27 10.40 -20.56
CA GLU A 325 -23.40 9.67 -19.96
C GLU A 325 -23.24 8.14 -20.02
N ALA A 326 -22.53 7.62 -21.03
CA ALA A 326 -22.25 6.19 -21.17
C ALA A 326 -21.25 5.67 -20.13
N GLU A 327 -20.33 6.52 -19.65
CA GLU A 327 -19.30 6.18 -18.68
C GLU A 327 -19.72 6.50 -17.24
N ASN A 328 -20.61 7.49 -17.03
CA ASN A 328 -21.36 7.81 -15.80
C ASN A 328 -20.56 7.75 -14.47
N LYS A 329 -19.28 8.13 -14.49
CA LYS A 329 -18.37 7.94 -13.34
C LYS A 329 -17.56 9.18 -12.96
N GLY A 330 -17.72 10.29 -13.67
CA GLY A 330 -17.09 11.57 -13.35
C GLY A 330 -15.56 11.46 -13.19
N GLY A 331 -14.98 12.34 -12.36
CA GLY A 331 -13.53 12.42 -12.16
C GLY A 331 -12.88 11.13 -11.64
N GLU A 332 -13.64 10.27 -10.94
CA GLU A 332 -13.16 8.99 -10.42
C GLU A 332 -12.89 7.96 -11.52
N SER A 333 -13.41 8.16 -12.73
CA SER A 333 -13.09 7.30 -13.88
C SER A 333 -11.82 7.67 -14.63
N ILE A 334 -11.20 8.82 -14.31
CA ILE A 334 -9.90 9.16 -14.86
C ILE A 334 -8.90 8.10 -14.38
N PRO A 335 -8.15 7.40 -15.27
CA PRO A 335 -7.41 6.20 -14.91
C PRO A 335 -6.42 6.37 -13.77
N CYS A 336 -5.77 7.53 -13.65
CA CYS A 336 -4.88 7.83 -12.54
C CYS A 336 -5.64 8.11 -11.23
N VAL A 337 -6.82 8.73 -11.28
CA VAL A 337 -7.68 9.02 -10.11
C VAL A 337 -8.38 7.77 -9.62
N ALA A 338 -8.81 6.89 -10.53
CA ALA A 338 -9.40 5.59 -10.25
C ALA A 338 -8.51 4.66 -9.40
N LYS A 339 -7.22 4.99 -9.24
CA LYS A 339 -6.28 4.26 -8.39
C LYS A 339 -6.32 4.67 -6.93
N LEU A 340 -6.86 5.85 -6.64
CA LEU A 340 -6.93 6.44 -5.32
C LEU A 340 -8.26 6.16 -4.61
N VAL A 341 -9.22 5.59 -5.32
CA VAL A 341 -10.55 5.17 -4.84
C VAL A 341 -10.63 3.67 -4.61
#